data_AF-A0AA87Z016-F1
#
_entry.id   AF-A0AA87Z016-F1
#
_cell.length_a   1.000
_cell.length_b   1.000
_cell.length_c   1.000
_cell.angle_alpha   90.00
_cell.angle_beta   90.00
_cell.angle_gamma   90.00
#
_symmetry.space_group_name_H-M   'P 1'
#
loop_
_entity.id
_entity.type
_entity.pdbx_description
1 polymer ?
#
loop_
_entity_poly.entity_id
_entity_poly.type
_entity_poly.pdbx_seq_one_letter_code
_entity_poly.pdbx_strand_id
1 'polypeptide(L)'
;MVPNFNPNLFINTLLILTTPLLFIISTSPTTSSSPSLSPPPSFPINVWPKPTTFRWPEPRRAHLLSSAFTISSPNHRHLSAAANRYLRLILTEHHRPLVPPPTAVLNASAAPLQALLVHVSDLAAPLVHGADESYSLKIPGGGGAARLTAKTAWGAMRGLETFSQLVWGEPSAVAVGVEVEDSPEYGHRGLMLDTSRNYYPVEDITRTIAAMSANKLNVFHWHVTDSQSFPLVVPSEPELAAKGSYGSDMVYTPDDVRRVVEFGLDHGVRVLPEIDSP
;
A
#
# COMPACT_ATOMS: atom_id res chain seq x y z
N MET A 1 -6.16 9.57 52.03
CA MET A 1 -6.66 8.19 52.28
C MET A 1 -6.80 7.48 50.94
N VAL A 2 -5.70 6.91 50.45
CA VAL A 2 -5.59 5.79 49.48
C VAL A 2 -4.16 5.25 49.73
N PRO A 3 -3.93 3.99 50.13
CA PRO A 3 -2.58 3.49 50.35
C PRO A 3 -2.00 2.78 49.11
N ASN A 4 -0.70 2.99 48.92
CA ASN A 4 0.18 2.35 47.94
C ASN A 4 0.30 0.83 48.17
N PHE A 5 0.32 0.07 47.08
CA PHE A 5 0.60 -1.36 47.06
C PHE A 5 2.12 -1.62 46.89
N ASN A 6 2.68 -2.48 47.73
CA ASN A 6 4.08 -2.93 47.70
C ASN A 6 4.09 -4.47 47.58
N PRO A 7 4.69 -5.08 46.53
CA PRO A 7 4.70 -6.53 46.37
C PRO A 7 6.07 -7.09 46.80
N ASN A 8 6.16 -7.59 48.03
CA ASN A 8 7.27 -8.43 48.48
C ASN A 8 6.84 -9.33 49.64
N LEU A 9 6.38 -10.55 49.32
CA LEU A 9 6.11 -11.68 50.22
C LEU A 9 5.81 -12.86 49.28
N PHE A 10 6.50 -13.99 49.25
CA PHE A 10 6.95 -14.84 50.34
C PHE A 10 8.18 -15.67 49.95
N ILE A 11 9.10 -15.81 50.90
CA ILE A 11 10.08 -16.89 51.00
C ILE A 11 9.39 -18.05 51.74
N ASN A 12 9.57 -19.28 51.28
CA ASN A 12 9.49 -20.45 52.17
C ASN A 12 10.46 -21.54 51.74
N THR A 13 11.22 -21.98 52.74
CA THR A 13 12.29 -22.98 52.72
C THR A 13 11.71 -24.38 52.84
N LEU A 14 12.27 -25.37 52.13
CA LEU A 14 12.33 -26.74 52.64
C LEU A 14 13.54 -27.50 52.08
N LEU A 15 14.39 -27.97 53.00
CA LEU A 15 15.55 -28.83 52.80
C LEU A 15 15.11 -30.30 52.86
N ILE A 16 15.51 -31.15 51.90
CA ILE A 16 15.62 -32.60 52.10
C ILE A 16 16.87 -33.13 51.35
N LEU A 17 17.80 -33.72 52.10
CA LEU A 17 18.91 -34.55 51.61
C LEU A 17 18.39 -35.93 51.17
N THR A 18 18.95 -36.51 50.09
CA THR A 18 19.51 -37.88 50.07
C THR A 18 20.13 -38.29 48.71
N THR A 19 21.37 -38.82 48.79
CA THR A 19 22.08 -39.81 47.93
C THR A 19 22.36 -39.54 46.45
N PRO A 20 23.64 -39.64 45.99
CA PRO A 20 23.99 -39.53 44.57
C PRO A 20 23.86 -40.89 43.87
N LEU A 21 23.08 -40.94 42.79
CA LEU A 21 23.07 -42.08 41.87
C LEU A 21 24.03 -41.75 40.71
N LEU A 22 25.13 -42.51 40.62
CA LEU A 22 26.15 -42.37 39.59
C LEU A 22 25.61 -42.96 38.27
N PHE A 23 25.06 -42.12 37.38
CA PHE A 23 24.76 -42.53 36.01
C PHE A 23 25.99 -42.37 35.13
N ILE A 24 26.52 -43.48 34.64
CA ILE A 24 27.55 -43.51 33.59
C ILE A 24 26.87 -43.08 32.28
N ILE A 25 27.07 -41.84 31.87
CA ILE A 25 26.65 -41.35 30.56
C ILE A 25 27.77 -41.67 29.56
N SER A 26 27.46 -42.53 28.59
CA SER A 26 28.29 -42.79 27.42
C SER A 26 28.51 -41.49 26.64
N THR A 27 29.76 -41.05 26.52
CA THR A 27 30.15 -39.88 25.73
C THR A 27 30.38 -40.29 24.28
N SER A 28 29.31 -40.25 23.49
CA SER A 28 29.44 -40.16 22.03
C SER A 28 29.66 -38.69 21.68
N PRO A 29 30.71 -38.30 20.92
CA PRO A 29 30.86 -36.92 20.47
C PRO A 29 29.79 -36.62 19.43
N THR A 30 28.65 -36.08 19.87
CA THR A 30 27.70 -35.45 18.95
C THR A 30 28.26 -34.08 18.61
N THR A 31 28.79 -33.94 17.40
CA THR A 31 29.03 -32.64 16.78
C THR A 31 27.69 -31.92 16.71
N SER A 32 27.43 -31.01 17.65
CA SER A 32 26.30 -30.11 17.58
C SER A 32 26.62 -29.09 16.48
N SER A 33 26.27 -29.41 15.24
CA SER A 33 26.04 -28.37 14.25
C SER A 33 24.80 -27.62 14.73
N SER A 34 25.02 -26.46 15.35
CA SER A 34 23.99 -25.44 15.40
C SER A 34 23.46 -25.29 13.97
N PRO A 35 22.15 -25.43 13.72
CA PRO A 35 21.63 -25.12 12.40
C PRO A 35 21.97 -23.65 12.19
N SER A 36 22.90 -23.38 11.27
CA SER A 36 23.08 -22.03 10.78
C SER A 36 21.72 -21.67 10.21
N LEU A 37 21.01 -20.76 10.88
CA LEU A 37 19.85 -20.11 10.31
C LEU A 37 20.36 -19.55 8.99
N SER A 38 19.97 -20.19 7.89
CA SER A 38 20.17 -19.61 6.57
C SER A 38 19.57 -18.21 6.66
N PRO A 39 20.30 -17.16 6.22
CA PRO A 39 19.68 -15.85 6.14
C PRO A 39 18.35 -16.02 5.40
N PRO A 40 17.26 -15.39 5.86
CA PRO A 40 16.00 -15.47 5.17
C PRO A 40 16.27 -15.13 3.69
N PRO A 41 15.67 -15.87 2.74
CA PRO A 41 15.93 -15.62 1.34
C PRO A 41 15.77 -14.12 1.09
N SER A 42 16.87 -13.46 0.70
CA SER A 42 16.86 -12.04 0.43
C SER A 42 15.87 -11.83 -0.72
N PHE A 43 14.68 -11.31 -0.40
CA PHE A 43 13.70 -10.94 -1.41
C PHE A 43 14.32 -9.80 -2.19
N PRO A 44 14.66 -9.98 -3.48
CA PRO A 44 15.44 -8.98 -4.20
C PRO A 44 14.63 -7.72 -4.49
N ILE A 45 13.29 -7.80 -4.49
CA ILE A 45 12.37 -6.66 -4.55
C ILE A 45 11.18 -6.98 -3.65
N ASN A 46 10.80 -6.06 -2.77
CA ASN A 46 9.66 -6.20 -1.86
C ASN A 46 8.52 -5.31 -2.33
N VAL A 47 7.49 -5.91 -2.92
CA VAL A 47 6.26 -5.22 -3.32
C VAL A 47 5.32 -5.11 -2.12
N TRP A 48 4.77 -3.93 -1.89
CA TRP A 48 3.84 -3.61 -0.82
C TRP A 48 2.54 -2.95 -1.33
N PRO A 49 1.36 -3.32 -0.81
CA PRO A 49 1.07 -4.55 -0.08
C PRO A 49 1.48 -5.78 -0.88
N LYS A 50 1.83 -6.86 -0.17
CA LYS A 50 2.28 -8.11 -0.78
C LYS A 50 1.15 -8.70 -1.64
N PRO A 51 1.38 -8.95 -2.95
CA PRO A 51 0.37 -9.56 -3.81
C PRO A 51 0.00 -10.98 -3.37
N THR A 52 -1.21 -11.41 -3.67
CA THR A 52 -1.68 -12.79 -3.42
C THR A 52 -0.74 -13.82 -4.07
N THR A 53 -0.35 -13.60 -5.32
CA THR A 53 0.68 -14.38 -6.01
C THR A 53 1.71 -13.45 -6.63
N PHE A 54 2.99 -13.68 -6.31
CA PHE A 54 4.13 -13.00 -6.93
C PHE A 54 5.16 -14.04 -7.37
N ARG A 55 5.42 -14.13 -8.68
CA ARG A 55 6.40 -15.04 -9.27
C ARG A 55 7.52 -14.25 -9.94
N TRP A 56 8.75 -14.54 -9.53
CA TRP A 56 9.96 -14.06 -10.19
C TRP A 56 11.00 -15.19 -10.16
N PRO A 57 10.92 -16.13 -11.11
CA PRO A 57 11.70 -17.36 -11.12
C PRO A 57 13.19 -17.09 -11.38
N GLU A 58 14.04 -18.01 -10.93
CA GLU A 58 15.47 -17.98 -11.21
C GLU A 58 15.77 -18.44 -12.66
N PRO A 59 16.80 -17.88 -13.32
CA PRO A 59 17.60 -16.75 -12.86
C PRO A 59 16.81 -15.44 -12.91
N ARG A 60 16.76 -14.72 -11.78
CA ARG A 60 16.07 -13.42 -11.70
C ARG A 60 16.77 -12.39 -12.57
N ARG A 61 15.97 -11.62 -13.32
CA ARG A 61 16.47 -10.65 -14.30
C ARG A 61 15.76 -9.32 -14.21
N ALA A 62 16.45 -8.28 -14.63
CA ALA A 62 15.99 -6.93 -14.81
C ALA A 62 16.53 -6.36 -16.11
N HIS A 63 15.73 -5.54 -16.79
CA HIS A 63 16.14 -4.80 -17.98
C HIS A 63 16.12 -3.31 -17.66
N LEU A 64 16.79 -2.51 -18.48
CA LEU A 64 16.64 -1.06 -18.43
C LEU A 64 15.21 -0.67 -18.79
N LEU A 65 14.69 0.39 -18.18
CA LEU A 65 13.48 1.05 -18.63
C LEU A 65 13.85 2.05 -19.73
N SER A 66 13.09 2.08 -20.81
CA SER A 66 13.31 3.05 -21.89
C SER A 66 13.13 4.48 -21.37
N SER A 67 13.96 5.43 -21.83
CA SER A 67 13.74 6.86 -21.58
C SER A 67 12.47 7.39 -22.26
N ALA A 68 11.98 6.68 -23.28
CA ALA A 68 10.70 6.93 -23.95
C ALA A 68 9.60 5.98 -23.45
N PHE A 69 9.72 5.44 -22.23
CA PHE A 69 8.73 4.52 -21.67
C PHE A 69 7.34 5.15 -21.61
N THR A 70 6.32 4.35 -21.92
CA THR A 70 4.92 4.79 -21.93
C THR A 70 4.01 3.81 -21.19
N ILE A 71 2.93 4.34 -20.63
CA ILE A 71 1.80 3.55 -20.13
C ILE A 71 0.63 3.78 -21.09
N SER A 72 0.24 2.73 -21.81
CA SER A 72 -0.90 2.77 -22.74
C SER A 72 -2.13 2.18 -22.05
N SER A 73 -3.08 3.03 -21.66
CA SER A 73 -4.34 2.63 -21.05
C SER A 73 -5.56 2.98 -21.91
N PRO A 74 -6.68 2.24 -21.77
CA PRO A 74 -7.94 2.65 -22.38
C PRO A 74 -8.41 4.02 -21.88
N ASN A 75 -9.23 4.69 -22.69
CA ASN A 75 -9.76 6.00 -22.33
C ASN A 75 -10.78 5.89 -21.18
N HIS A 76 -10.37 6.33 -19.99
CA HIS A 76 -11.22 6.42 -18.82
C HIS A 76 -10.68 7.51 -17.90
N ARG A 77 -11.49 8.52 -17.57
CA ARG A 77 -11.08 9.73 -16.83
C ARG A 77 -10.08 9.46 -15.69
N HIS A 78 -10.49 8.66 -14.71
CA HIS A 78 -9.68 8.42 -13.52
C HIS A 78 -8.47 7.50 -13.77
N LEU A 79 -8.62 6.43 -14.57
CA LEU A 79 -7.50 5.57 -14.96
C LEU A 79 -6.44 6.32 -15.76
N SER A 80 -6.82 7.22 -16.67
CA SER A 80 -5.89 8.07 -17.40
C SER A 80 -5.13 9.00 -16.45
N ALA A 81 -5.81 9.58 -15.45
CA ALA A 81 -5.17 10.38 -14.40
C ALA A 81 -4.16 9.53 -13.60
N ALA A 82 -4.53 8.30 -13.22
CA ALA A 82 -3.65 7.38 -12.52
C ALA A 82 -2.44 6.95 -13.38
N ALA A 83 -2.65 6.60 -14.65
CA ALA A 83 -1.58 6.22 -15.58
C ALA A 83 -0.56 7.35 -15.75
N ASN A 84 -1.02 8.59 -15.92
CA ASN A 84 -0.15 9.77 -15.99
C ASN A 84 0.61 10.00 -14.68
N ARG A 85 -0.06 9.85 -13.53
CA ARG A 85 0.57 9.96 -12.20
C ARG A 85 1.68 8.94 -12.03
N TYR A 86 1.43 7.66 -12.32
CA TYR A 86 2.45 6.61 -12.18
C TYR A 86 3.57 6.73 -13.20
N LEU A 87 3.28 7.14 -14.44
CA LEU A 87 4.32 7.43 -15.42
C LEU A 87 5.26 8.52 -14.90
N ARG A 88 4.70 9.61 -14.38
CA ARG A 88 5.49 10.68 -13.76
C ARG A 88 6.30 10.16 -12.59
N LEU A 89 5.68 9.43 -11.65
CA LEU A 89 6.34 8.84 -10.49
C LEU A 89 7.57 8.00 -10.89
N ILE A 90 7.38 7.09 -11.85
CA ILE A 90 8.42 6.21 -12.36
C ILE A 90 9.59 6.98 -12.99
N LEU A 91 9.28 8.07 -13.70
CA LEU A 91 10.29 8.88 -14.39
C LEU A 91 11.01 9.87 -13.47
N THR A 92 10.45 10.23 -12.31
CA THR A 92 11.01 11.30 -11.46
C THR A 92 11.54 10.82 -10.11
N GLU A 93 10.95 9.79 -9.49
CA GLU A 93 11.33 9.40 -8.11
C GLU A 93 12.63 8.61 -8.05
N HIS A 94 12.98 7.87 -9.11
CA HIS A 94 14.16 6.98 -9.14
C HIS A 94 14.29 6.12 -7.88
N HIS A 95 13.16 5.54 -7.44
CA HIS A 95 13.04 4.82 -6.18
C HIS A 95 14.21 3.85 -5.98
N ARG A 96 14.77 3.82 -4.77
CA ARG A 96 15.81 2.87 -4.37
C ARG A 96 15.25 1.91 -3.33
N PRO A 97 15.03 0.64 -3.68
CA PRO A 97 14.56 -0.38 -2.75
C PRO A 97 15.45 -0.45 -1.52
N LEU A 98 14.84 -0.58 -0.34
CA LEU A 98 15.56 -0.74 0.93
C LEU A 98 16.48 -1.97 0.90
N VAL A 99 16.06 -3.02 0.21
CA VAL A 99 16.88 -4.18 -0.13
C VAL A 99 17.12 -4.11 -1.64
N PRO A 100 18.30 -3.67 -2.11
CA PRO A 100 18.56 -3.56 -3.54
C PRO A 100 18.68 -4.97 -4.14
N PRO A 101 18.09 -5.19 -5.34
CA PRO A 101 18.31 -6.43 -6.06
C PRO A 101 19.81 -6.56 -6.42
N PRO A 102 20.36 -7.79 -6.44
CA PRO A 102 21.76 -8.00 -6.81
C PRO A 102 22.06 -7.41 -8.20
N THR A 103 23.23 -6.80 -8.38
CA THR A 103 23.64 -6.21 -9.67
C THR A 103 23.66 -7.21 -10.83
N ALA A 104 23.90 -8.49 -10.53
CA ALA A 104 23.86 -9.60 -11.49
C ALA A 104 22.47 -9.81 -12.13
N VAL A 105 21.41 -9.24 -11.56
CA VAL A 105 20.05 -9.29 -12.09
C VAL A 105 19.91 -8.40 -13.33
N LEU A 106 20.67 -7.30 -13.44
CA LEU A 106 20.55 -6.36 -14.56
C LEU A 106 21.27 -6.88 -15.80
N ASN A 107 20.50 -7.18 -16.85
CA ASN A 107 21.03 -7.43 -18.18
C ASN A 107 20.98 -6.15 -19.01
N ALA A 108 21.99 -5.30 -18.89
CA ALA A 108 22.06 -4.01 -19.60
C ALA A 108 22.18 -4.16 -21.13
N SER A 109 22.57 -5.34 -21.62
CA SER A 109 22.64 -5.64 -23.06
C SER A 109 21.29 -6.02 -23.67
N ALA A 110 20.28 -6.32 -22.85
CA ALA A 110 18.93 -6.60 -23.33
C ALA A 110 18.21 -5.32 -23.77
N ALA A 111 17.26 -5.46 -24.70
CA ALA A 111 16.44 -4.34 -25.14
C ALA A 111 15.65 -3.74 -23.94
N PRO A 112 15.68 -2.40 -23.76
CA PRO A 112 14.93 -1.75 -22.69
C PRO A 112 13.42 -2.00 -22.81
N LEU A 113 12.72 -2.07 -21.68
CA LEU A 113 11.26 -2.15 -21.64
C LEU A 113 10.66 -0.84 -22.16
N GLN A 114 9.86 -0.92 -23.23
CA GLN A 114 9.35 0.27 -23.93
C GLN A 114 7.97 0.72 -23.44
N ALA A 115 7.12 -0.21 -23.00
CA ALA A 115 5.75 0.14 -22.63
C ALA A 115 5.13 -0.82 -21.62
N LEU A 116 4.15 -0.30 -20.87
CA LEU A 116 3.14 -1.07 -20.15
C LEU A 116 1.80 -0.92 -20.85
N LEU A 117 1.23 -2.03 -21.32
CA LEU A 117 -0.07 -2.09 -21.96
C LEU A 117 -1.13 -2.47 -20.93
N VAL A 118 -2.06 -1.56 -20.65
CA VAL A 118 -3.16 -1.76 -19.71
C VAL A 118 -4.41 -2.17 -20.48
N HIS A 119 -5.03 -3.27 -20.07
CA HIS A 119 -6.30 -3.76 -20.61
C HIS A 119 -7.33 -3.86 -19.49
N VAL A 120 -8.51 -3.29 -19.72
CA VAL A 120 -9.64 -3.33 -18.79
C VAL A 120 -10.86 -3.88 -19.53
N SER A 121 -11.50 -4.93 -19.00
CA SER A 121 -12.65 -5.55 -19.66
C SER A 121 -13.98 -4.81 -19.44
N ASP A 122 -14.13 -4.15 -18.29
CA ASP A 122 -15.30 -3.36 -17.94
C ASP A 122 -14.87 -1.96 -17.49
N LEU A 123 -14.95 -1.00 -18.42
CA LEU A 123 -14.64 0.41 -18.19
C LEU A 123 -15.79 1.19 -17.54
N ALA A 124 -16.99 0.62 -17.48
CA ALA A 124 -18.17 1.31 -16.96
C ALA A 124 -18.40 1.01 -15.47
N ALA A 125 -17.71 0.01 -14.91
CA ALA A 125 -17.84 -0.38 -13.51
C ALA A 125 -17.58 0.80 -12.55
N PRO A 126 -18.57 1.20 -11.72
CA PRO A 126 -18.41 2.31 -10.78
C PRO A 126 -17.53 1.91 -9.58
N LEU A 127 -16.93 2.90 -8.91
CA LEU A 127 -16.19 2.68 -7.66
C LEU A 127 -17.17 2.55 -6.48
N VAL A 128 -17.66 1.35 -6.23
CA VAL A 128 -18.62 1.05 -5.15
C VAL A 128 -18.08 -0.02 -4.19
N HIS A 129 -18.81 -0.30 -3.11
CA HIS A 129 -18.52 -1.45 -2.26
C HIS A 129 -18.60 -2.76 -3.06
N GLY A 130 -17.56 -3.59 -2.97
CA GLY A 130 -17.47 -4.84 -3.73
C GLY A 130 -17.09 -4.68 -5.21
N ALA A 131 -16.70 -3.48 -5.67
CA ALA A 131 -16.11 -3.32 -6.99
C ALA A 131 -14.89 -4.25 -7.15
N ASP A 132 -14.75 -4.85 -8.33
CA ASP A 132 -13.68 -5.82 -8.58
C ASP A 132 -12.33 -5.08 -8.74
N GLU A 133 -11.45 -5.29 -7.77
CA GLU A 133 -10.11 -4.69 -7.72
C GLU A 133 -9.00 -5.67 -8.11
N SER A 134 -9.35 -6.80 -8.74
CA SER A 134 -8.38 -7.81 -9.17
C SER A 134 -7.58 -7.36 -10.40
N TYR A 135 -6.32 -7.82 -10.49
CA TYR A 135 -5.47 -7.60 -11.65
C TYR A 135 -4.43 -8.70 -11.84
N SER A 136 -3.96 -8.82 -13.08
CA SER A 136 -2.84 -9.64 -13.52
C SER A 136 -1.76 -8.74 -14.13
N LEU A 137 -0.53 -8.83 -13.67
CA LEU A 137 0.61 -8.10 -14.22
C LEU A 137 1.68 -9.08 -14.71
N LYS A 138 2.07 -8.95 -15.99
CA LYS A 138 3.12 -9.76 -16.61
C LYS A 138 4.18 -8.87 -17.23
N ILE A 139 5.43 -9.07 -16.82
CA ILE A 139 6.59 -8.40 -17.39
C ILE A 139 7.47 -9.45 -18.07
N PRO A 140 7.52 -9.52 -19.41
CA PRO A 140 8.19 -10.61 -20.11
C PRO A 140 9.72 -10.54 -19.96
N GLY A 141 10.36 -11.69 -19.72
CA GLY A 141 11.84 -11.79 -19.65
C GLY A 141 12.53 -11.79 -21.02
N GLY A 142 11.81 -12.16 -22.09
CA GLY A 142 12.35 -12.29 -23.46
C GLY A 142 12.27 -11.01 -24.29
N GLY A 143 11.89 -9.87 -23.69
CA GLY A 143 11.59 -8.63 -24.40
C GLY A 143 10.10 -8.47 -24.74
N GLY A 144 9.75 -7.32 -25.34
CA GLY A 144 8.36 -6.91 -25.58
C GLY A 144 7.79 -6.02 -24.48
N ALA A 145 6.51 -5.65 -24.60
CA ALA A 145 5.85 -4.78 -23.64
C ALA A 145 5.34 -5.54 -22.41
N ALA A 146 5.35 -4.90 -21.25
CA ALA A 146 4.66 -5.40 -20.06
C ALA A 146 3.14 -5.32 -20.28
N ARG A 147 2.39 -6.18 -19.61
CA ARG A 147 0.92 -6.24 -19.73
C ARG A 147 0.28 -6.24 -18.35
N LEU A 148 -0.65 -5.31 -18.15
CA LEU A 148 -1.51 -5.24 -16.98
C LEU A 148 -2.95 -5.47 -17.45
N THR A 149 -3.59 -6.51 -16.93
CA THR A 149 -4.98 -6.83 -17.22
C THR A 149 -5.81 -6.72 -15.95
N ALA A 150 -6.96 -6.08 -16.01
CA ALA A 150 -7.89 -5.99 -14.88
C ALA A 150 -9.34 -6.09 -15.37
N LYS A 151 -10.25 -6.46 -14.47
CA LYS A 151 -11.68 -6.43 -14.81
C LYS A 151 -12.19 -5.00 -14.91
N THR A 152 -11.80 -4.14 -13.95
CA THR A 152 -12.24 -2.75 -13.86
C THR A 152 -11.06 -1.77 -13.88
N ALA A 153 -11.35 -0.48 -14.06
CA ALA A 153 -10.36 0.59 -13.92
C ALA A 153 -9.68 0.58 -12.54
N TRP A 154 -10.41 0.17 -11.48
CA TRP A 154 -9.94 0.17 -10.10
C TRP A 154 -8.89 -0.92 -9.87
N GLY A 155 -9.09 -2.12 -10.41
CA GLY A 155 -8.07 -3.17 -10.42
C GLY A 155 -6.82 -2.76 -11.19
N ALA A 156 -6.98 -2.09 -12.33
CA ALA A 156 -5.85 -1.55 -13.09
C ALA A 156 -5.05 -0.53 -12.27
N MET A 157 -5.69 0.35 -11.49
CA MET A 157 -4.96 1.26 -10.59
C MET A 157 -4.13 0.51 -9.53
N ARG A 158 -4.63 -0.63 -9.00
CA ARG A 158 -3.87 -1.47 -8.06
C ARG A 158 -2.64 -2.09 -8.72
N GLY A 159 -2.76 -2.51 -9.97
CA GLY A 159 -1.64 -3.04 -10.74
C GLY A 159 -0.61 -2.00 -11.16
N LEU A 160 -1.03 -0.75 -11.43
CA LEU A 160 -0.12 0.36 -11.69
C LEU A 160 0.76 0.68 -10.46
N GLU A 161 0.17 0.67 -9.26
CA GLU A 161 0.92 0.80 -8.00
C GLU A 161 1.98 -0.29 -7.89
N THR A 162 1.58 -1.55 -8.07
CA THR A 162 2.50 -2.70 -8.03
C THR A 162 3.61 -2.60 -9.08
N PHE A 163 3.28 -2.22 -10.32
CA PHE A 163 4.30 -2.04 -11.37
C PHE A 163 5.31 -0.94 -11.01
N SER A 164 4.86 0.17 -10.42
CA SER A 164 5.76 1.27 -10.05
C SER A 164 6.85 0.85 -9.06
N GLN A 165 6.53 -0.08 -8.15
CA GLN A 165 7.48 -0.62 -7.17
C GLN A 165 8.46 -1.65 -7.75
N LEU A 166 8.18 -2.15 -8.96
CA LEU A 166 9.08 -3.01 -9.71
C LEU A 166 10.08 -2.23 -10.56
N VAL A 167 10.03 -0.89 -10.54
CA VAL A 167 10.99 -0.01 -11.19
C VAL A 167 11.87 0.66 -10.14
N TRP A 168 13.19 0.69 -10.37
CA TRP A 168 14.14 1.31 -9.44
C TRP A 168 15.36 1.92 -10.11
N GLY A 169 16.04 2.80 -9.37
CA GLY A 169 17.39 3.27 -9.70
C GLY A 169 17.47 4.34 -10.78
N GLU A 170 18.71 4.71 -11.09
CA GLU A 170 19.10 5.70 -12.09
C GLU A 170 20.41 5.22 -12.75
N PRO A 171 20.39 4.76 -14.02
CA PRO A 171 19.22 4.67 -14.91
C PRO A 171 18.16 3.69 -14.38
N SER A 172 16.88 4.00 -14.65
CA SER A 172 15.76 3.17 -14.19
C SER A 172 15.86 1.75 -14.77
N ALA A 173 15.78 0.76 -13.91
CA ALA A 173 15.70 -0.65 -14.23
C ALA A 173 14.34 -1.21 -13.77
N VAL A 174 13.89 -2.29 -14.41
CA VAL A 174 12.61 -2.94 -14.12
C VAL A 174 12.80 -4.45 -14.06
N ALA A 175 12.16 -5.11 -13.10
CA ALA A 175 12.19 -6.56 -12.97
C ALA A 175 11.44 -7.21 -14.14
N VAL A 176 12.03 -8.25 -14.73
CA VAL A 176 11.45 -8.98 -15.88
C VAL A 176 11.34 -10.47 -15.59
N GLY A 177 10.51 -11.16 -16.37
CA GLY A 177 10.08 -12.53 -16.06
C GLY A 177 9.14 -12.58 -14.85
N VAL A 178 8.49 -11.45 -14.53
CA VAL A 178 7.60 -11.31 -13.37
C VAL A 178 6.17 -11.62 -13.79
N GLU A 179 5.49 -12.41 -12.97
CA GLU A 179 4.04 -12.62 -13.04
C GLU A 179 3.40 -12.36 -11.68
N VAL A 180 2.38 -11.51 -11.66
CA VAL A 180 1.59 -11.18 -10.48
C VAL A 180 0.13 -11.45 -10.77
N GLU A 181 -0.53 -12.13 -9.85
CA GLU A 181 -1.99 -12.27 -9.81
C GLU A 181 -2.43 -11.82 -8.42
N ASP A 182 -3.31 -10.83 -8.36
CA ASP A 182 -3.61 -10.15 -7.10
C ASP A 182 -5.06 -9.67 -7.03
N SER A 183 -5.59 -9.72 -5.81
CA SER A 183 -6.94 -9.29 -5.48
C SER A 183 -7.03 -9.07 -3.97
N PRO A 184 -7.79 -8.08 -3.49
CA PRO A 184 -7.95 -7.90 -2.06
C PRO A 184 -8.81 -9.02 -1.45
N GLU A 185 -8.44 -9.48 -0.26
CA GLU A 185 -9.28 -10.39 0.55
C GLU A 185 -10.57 -9.70 1.01
N TYR A 186 -10.49 -8.41 1.34
CA TYR A 186 -11.59 -7.61 1.86
C TYR A 186 -11.89 -6.40 0.96
N GLY A 187 -13.16 -6.21 0.61
CA GLY A 187 -13.63 -5.08 -0.21
C GLY A 187 -13.73 -3.73 0.53
N HIS A 188 -13.51 -3.71 1.84
CA HIS A 188 -13.46 -2.52 2.67
C HIS A 188 -12.12 -2.45 3.41
N ARG A 189 -11.24 -1.55 3.00
CA ARG A 189 -9.91 -1.33 3.58
C ARG A 189 -9.78 0.16 3.88
N GLY A 190 -10.19 0.54 5.09
CA GLY A 190 -10.49 1.92 5.43
C GLY A 190 -9.47 2.59 6.33
N LEU A 191 -9.45 3.92 6.26
CA LEU A 191 -8.86 4.80 7.26
C LEU A 191 -9.91 5.86 7.60
N MET A 192 -10.17 6.05 8.90
CA MET A 192 -11.04 7.10 9.38
C MET A 192 -10.22 8.32 9.78
N LEU A 193 -10.58 9.49 9.27
CA LEU A 193 -10.02 10.77 9.70
C LEU A 193 -11.12 11.62 10.32
N ASP A 194 -10.91 11.95 11.58
CA ASP A 194 -11.71 12.91 12.33
C ASP A 194 -11.21 14.32 12.08
N THR A 195 -12.04 15.11 11.41
CA THR A 195 -11.79 16.52 11.10
C THR A 195 -12.64 17.48 11.92
N SER A 196 -13.39 16.96 12.88
CA SER A 196 -14.23 17.75 13.77
C SER A 196 -13.51 18.11 15.06
N ARG A 197 -12.80 17.16 15.67
CA ARG A 197 -12.06 17.41 16.91
C ARG A 197 -10.89 18.37 16.66
N ASN A 198 -10.32 18.37 15.46
CA ASN A 198 -9.40 19.38 14.94
C ASN A 198 -9.58 19.52 13.43
N TYR A 199 -9.41 20.74 12.90
CA TYR A 199 -9.46 20.98 11.46
C TYR A 199 -8.21 20.44 10.75
N TYR A 200 -8.41 19.87 9.55
CA TYR A 200 -7.33 19.48 8.63
C TYR A 200 -7.54 20.12 7.26
N PRO A 201 -6.54 20.83 6.70
CA PRO A 201 -6.62 21.36 5.34
C PRO A 201 -6.90 20.28 4.28
N VAL A 202 -7.54 20.66 3.17
CA VAL A 202 -7.86 19.76 2.05
C VAL A 202 -6.59 19.11 1.46
N GLU A 203 -5.48 19.83 1.49
CA GLU A 203 -4.16 19.37 1.06
C GLU A 203 -3.65 18.20 1.92
N ASP A 204 -3.97 18.21 3.22
CA ASP A 204 -3.59 17.15 4.15
C ASP A 204 -4.48 15.92 4.00
N ILE A 205 -5.77 16.13 3.75
CA ILE A 205 -6.73 15.08 3.42
C ILE A 205 -6.32 14.36 2.13
N THR A 206 -6.04 15.13 1.06
CA THR A 206 -5.63 14.57 -0.23
C THR A 206 -4.26 13.89 -0.16
N ARG A 207 -3.31 14.41 0.62
CA ARG A 207 -2.05 13.71 0.91
C ARG A 207 -2.28 12.37 1.59
N THR A 208 -3.22 12.30 2.53
CA THR A 208 -3.61 11.04 3.19
C THR A 208 -4.20 10.06 2.19
N ILE A 209 -5.11 10.51 1.33
CA ILE A 209 -5.71 9.67 0.27
C ILE A 209 -4.64 9.13 -0.71
N ALA A 210 -3.63 9.94 -1.06
CA ALA A 210 -2.53 9.47 -1.89
C ALA A 210 -1.74 8.33 -1.21
N ALA A 211 -1.43 8.47 0.09
CA ALA A 211 -0.78 7.42 0.87
C ALA A 211 -1.66 6.17 1.00
N MET A 212 -2.98 6.34 1.15
CA MET A 212 -3.95 5.24 1.12
C MET A 212 -3.90 4.48 -0.20
N SER A 213 -3.85 5.18 -1.33
CA SER A 213 -3.75 4.59 -2.67
C SER A 213 -2.49 3.73 -2.82
N ALA A 214 -1.34 4.24 -2.37
CA ALA A 214 -0.07 3.51 -2.39
C ALA A 214 -0.11 2.22 -1.56
N ASN A 215 -0.91 2.22 -0.49
CA ASN A 215 -1.15 1.05 0.36
C ASN A 215 -2.39 0.22 -0.06
N LYS A 216 -2.97 0.50 -1.23
CA LYS A 216 -4.19 -0.13 -1.75
C LYS A 216 -5.39 -0.07 -0.78
N LEU A 217 -5.41 0.87 0.17
CA LEU A 217 -6.62 1.20 0.94
C LEU A 217 -7.65 1.86 0.01
N ASN A 218 -8.93 1.62 0.24
CA ASN A 218 -10.00 1.99 -0.70
C ASN A 218 -11.19 2.73 -0.07
N VAL A 219 -11.16 3.01 1.24
CA VAL A 219 -12.20 3.81 1.92
C VAL A 219 -11.57 4.88 2.78
N PHE A 220 -11.74 6.13 2.39
CA PHE A 220 -11.53 7.26 3.27
C PHE A 220 -12.83 7.55 4.01
N HIS A 221 -12.89 7.10 5.27
CA HIS A 221 -14.02 7.36 6.14
C HIS A 221 -13.83 8.74 6.77
N TRP A 222 -14.64 9.70 6.36
CA TRP A 222 -14.49 11.08 6.75
C TRP A 222 -15.47 11.42 7.86
N HIS A 223 -15.00 11.32 9.10
CA HIS A 223 -15.72 11.76 10.29
C HIS A 223 -15.64 13.29 10.34
N VAL A 224 -16.63 13.95 9.74
CA VAL A 224 -16.54 15.36 9.39
C VAL A 224 -17.15 16.28 10.45
N THR A 225 -18.10 15.79 11.25
CA THR A 225 -18.78 16.57 12.29
C THR A 225 -18.79 15.82 13.62
N ASP A 226 -18.73 16.56 14.72
CA ASP A 226 -18.90 16.06 16.10
C ASP A 226 -19.31 17.24 17.00
N SER A 227 -19.41 17.02 18.30
CA SER A 227 -19.73 18.01 19.32
C SER A 227 -18.80 19.23 19.33
N GLN A 228 -17.52 19.09 18.97
CA GLN A 228 -16.54 20.18 19.05
C GLN A 228 -16.57 21.12 17.84
N SER A 229 -16.85 20.62 16.64
CA SER A 229 -17.05 21.48 15.48
C SER A 229 -17.94 20.88 14.38
N PHE A 230 -18.51 21.77 13.58
CA PHE A 230 -19.24 21.47 12.36
C PHE A 230 -18.57 22.21 11.18
N PRO A 231 -17.47 21.68 10.60
CA PRO A 231 -16.73 22.36 9.53
C PRO A 231 -17.37 22.18 8.14
N LEU A 232 -18.30 21.24 7.95
CA LEU A 232 -18.90 20.95 6.66
C LEU A 232 -19.93 22.02 6.25
N VAL A 233 -19.73 22.70 5.12
CA VAL A 233 -20.72 23.63 4.58
C VAL A 233 -21.85 22.85 3.90
N VAL A 234 -23.02 22.83 4.52
CA VAL A 234 -24.26 22.28 3.96
C VAL A 234 -25.06 23.43 3.35
N PRO A 235 -25.24 23.52 2.01
CA PRO A 235 -25.86 24.68 1.39
C PRO A 235 -27.29 24.98 1.83
N SER A 236 -28.07 23.95 2.22
CA SER A 236 -29.41 24.14 2.77
C SER A 236 -29.42 24.64 4.21
N GLU A 237 -28.32 24.43 4.96
CA GLU A 237 -28.18 24.78 6.37
C GLU A 237 -26.84 25.49 6.62
N PRO A 238 -26.61 26.65 5.98
CA PRO A 238 -25.29 27.32 6.00
C PRO A 238 -24.88 27.79 7.40
N GLU A 239 -25.84 27.99 8.30
CA GLU A 239 -25.57 28.39 9.68
C GLU A 239 -24.80 27.34 10.48
N LEU A 240 -24.90 26.05 10.12
CA LEU A 240 -24.20 24.97 10.82
C LEU A 240 -22.69 25.19 10.77
N ALA A 241 -22.12 25.41 9.58
CA ALA A 241 -20.71 25.71 9.44
C ALA A 241 -20.34 27.11 9.92
N ALA A 242 -21.19 28.11 9.65
CA ALA A 242 -20.92 29.50 10.02
C ALA A 242 -20.80 29.70 11.55
N LYS A 243 -21.53 28.90 12.34
CA LYS A 243 -21.52 28.97 13.81
C LYS A 243 -20.76 27.82 14.48
N GLY A 244 -20.58 26.70 13.78
CA GLY A 244 -20.00 25.47 14.34
C GLY A 244 -18.56 25.20 13.94
N SER A 245 -17.99 25.88 12.95
CA SER A 245 -16.55 25.75 12.62
C SER A 245 -15.66 26.51 13.61
N TYR A 246 -14.39 26.13 13.70
CA TYR A 246 -13.41 26.84 14.53
C TYR A 246 -13.05 28.24 14.01
N GLY A 247 -13.27 28.49 12.72
CA GLY A 247 -12.95 29.74 12.04
C GLY A 247 -13.50 29.75 10.63
N SER A 248 -13.68 30.94 10.05
CA SER A 248 -14.25 31.10 8.70
C SER A 248 -13.40 30.47 7.59
N ASP A 249 -12.12 30.23 7.84
CA ASP A 249 -11.16 29.56 6.97
C ASP A 249 -10.98 28.06 7.31
N MET A 250 -11.62 27.58 8.37
CA MET A 250 -11.57 26.19 8.83
C MET A 250 -12.87 25.45 8.49
N VAL A 251 -13.30 25.57 7.24
CA VAL A 251 -14.52 24.97 6.69
C VAL A 251 -14.19 24.10 5.48
N TYR A 252 -15.10 23.18 5.17
CA TYR A 252 -15.10 22.40 3.94
C TYR A 252 -16.27 22.86 3.06
N THR A 253 -15.96 23.66 2.04
CA THR A 253 -16.97 24.13 1.08
C THR A 253 -17.44 22.98 0.17
N PRO A 254 -18.56 23.13 -0.55
CA PRO A 254 -18.97 22.13 -1.56
C PRO A 254 -17.91 21.87 -2.63
N ASP A 255 -17.09 22.88 -2.95
CA ASP A 255 -15.99 22.73 -3.91
C ASP A 255 -14.82 21.94 -3.32
N ASP A 256 -14.52 22.13 -2.02
CA ASP A 256 -13.54 21.31 -1.29
C ASP A 256 -13.98 19.86 -1.23
N VAL A 257 -15.24 19.60 -0.88
CA VAL A 257 -15.80 18.24 -0.83
C VAL A 257 -15.70 17.60 -2.21
N ARG A 258 -16.07 18.30 -3.29
CA ARG A 258 -15.93 17.80 -4.67
C ARG A 258 -14.48 17.50 -5.00
N ARG A 259 -13.54 18.37 -4.61
CA ARG A 259 -12.10 18.17 -4.82
C ARG A 259 -11.61 16.92 -4.10
N VAL A 260 -12.01 16.67 -2.85
CA VAL A 260 -11.65 15.48 -2.08
C VAL A 260 -12.23 14.21 -2.73
N VAL A 261 -13.50 14.23 -3.16
CA VAL A 261 -14.16 13.10 -3.81
C VAL A 261 -13.49 12.76 -5.16
N GLU A 262 -13.26 13.76 -6.01
CA GLU A 262 -12.60 13.57 -7.31
C GLU A 262 -11.17 13.08 -7.15
N PHE A 263 -10.42 13.62 -6.17
CA PHE A 263 -9.09 13.13 -5.84
C PHE A 263 -9.13 11.68 -5.35
N GLY A 264 -10.13 11.31 -4.55
CA GLY A 264 -10.39 9.92 -4.16
C GLY A 264 -10.58 9.00 -5.37
N LEU A 265 -11.45 9.38 -6.31
CA LEU A 265 -11.70 8.62 -7.53
C LEU A 265 -10.43 8.44 -8.39
N ASP A 266 -9.62 9.49 -8.56
CA ASP A 266 -8.33 9.43 -9.26
C ASP A 266 -7.31 8.51 -8.58
N HIS A 267 -7.53 8.14 -7.32
CA HIS A 267 -6.70 7.26 -6.51
C HIS A 267 -7.36 5.92 -6.18
N GLY A 268 -8.55 5.64 -6.73
CA GLY A 268 -9.33 4.44 -6.43
C GLY A 268 -9.76 4.35 -4.96
N VAL A 269 -10.01 5.48 -4.30
CA VAL A 269 -10.43 5.57 -2.89
C VAL A 269 -11.83 6.17 -2.83
N ARG A 270 -12.76 5.42 -2.23
CA ARG A 270 -14.12 5.92 -1.94
C ARG A 270 -14.06 6.90 -0.77
N VAL A 271 -14.71 8.04 -0.91
CA VAL A 271 -14.93 8.97 0.22
C VAL A 271 -16.28 8.65 0.83
N LEU A 272 -16.28 8.23 2.09
CA LEU A 272 -17.47 7.85 2.86
C LEU A 272 -17.63 8.88 3.97
N PRO A 273 -18.53 9.87 3.84
CA PRO A 273 -18.74 10.87 4.88
C PRO A 273 -19.53 10.28 6.06
N GLU A 274 -19.24 10.79 7.25
CA GLU A 274 -19.98 10.50 8.48
C GLU A 274 -20.38 11.82 9.14
N ILE A 275 -21.69 11.95 9.37
CA ILE A 275 -22.28 12.94 10.28
C ILE A 275 -22.79 12.11 11.46
N ASP A 276 -22.01 12.08 12.55
CA ASP A 276 -22.37 11.31 13.74
C ASP A 276 -23.61 11.94 14.41
N SER A 277 -24.56 11.08 14.79
CA SER A 277 -25.87 11.47 15.32
C SER A 277 -26.31 10.57 16.47
N PRO A 278 -27.22 11.05 17.31
CA PRO A 278 -28.55 10.47 17.41
C PRO A 278 -29.45 11.02 16.30
#